data_AF-A0AAN0NDV3-F1
#
_entry.id   AF-A0AAN0NDV3-F1
#
_cell.length_a   1.000
_cell.length_b   1.000
_cell.length_c   1.000
_cell.angle_alpha   90.00
_cell.angle_beta   90.00
_cell.angle_gamma   90.00
#
_symmetry.space_group_name_H-M   'P 1'
#
loop_
_entity.id
_entity.type
_entity.pdbx_description
1 polymer ?
#
loop_
_entity_poly.entity_id
_entity_poly.type
_entity_poly.pdbx_seq_one_letter_code
_entity_poly.pdbx_strand_id
1 'polypeptide(L)'
;MKKMDLLPSINWYRNLNKNWHILSNVSPIIQDETLMIYGKNDAIPPLPNIADFVPNIEVQTLETGHWIQEEEPEALNRIILEWLKNE
;
A
#
# COMPACT_ATOMS: atom_id res chain seq x y z
N MET A 1 0.66 32.00 7.05
CA MET A 1 0.52 30.60 6.56
C MET A 1 -0.96 30.30 6.36
N LYS A 2 -1.39 29.98 5.13
CA LYS A 2 -2.75 29.46 4.89
C LYS A 2 -2.78 28.02 5.39
N LYS A 3 -3.64 27.70 6.36
CA LYS A 3 -3.90 26.31 6.74
C LYS A 3 -4.60 25.63 5.57
N MET A 4 -4.07 24.51 5.09
CA MET A 4 -4.74 23.66 4.12
C MET A 4 -5.88 22.94 4.85
N ASP A 5 -7.07 22.92 4.25
CA ASP A 5 -8.24 22.27 4.82
C ASP A 5 -8.23 20.76 4.54
N LEU A 6 -9.14 20.02 5.19
CA LEU A 6 -9.26 18.57 5.02
C LEU A 6 -10.02 18.17 3.73
N LEU A 7 -10.57 19.15 3.02
CA LEU A 7 -11.44 18.91 1.87
C LEU A 7 -10.72 18.13 0.74
N PRO A 8 -9.48 18.45 0.35
CA PRO A 8 -8.74 17.66 -0.63
C PRO A 8 -8.53 16.20 -0.20
N SER A 9 -8.20 15.96 1.07
CA SER A 9 -7.99 14.61 1.60
C SER A 9 -9.27 13.77 1.58
N ILE A 10 -10.41 14.37 1.96
CA ILE A 10 -11.71 13.69 1.91
C ILE A 10 -12.16 13.42 0.46
N ASN A 11 -11.77 14.27 -0.50
CA ASN A 11 -12.14 14.08 -1.90
C ASN A 11 -11.55 12.81 -2.54
N TRP A 12 -10.45 12.24 -1.99
CA TRP A 12 -9.97 10.91 -2.40
C TRP A 12 -11.07 9.84 -2.23
N TYR A 13 -11.70 9.81 -1.06
CA TYR A 13 -12.76 8.86 -0.75
C TYR A 13 -14.05 9.11 -1.56
N ARG A 14 -14.36 10.36 -1.86
CA ARG A 14 -15.54 10.72 -2.68
C ARG A 14 -15.43 10.28 -4.14
N ASN A 15 -14.24 9.91 -4.61
CA ASN A 15 -14.00 9.46 -5.98
C ASN A 15 -13.92 7.95 -6.16
N LEU A 16 -14.13 7.12 -5.13
CA LEU A 16 -14.00 5.66 -5.24
C LEU A 16 -14.86 5.06 -6.37
N ASN A 17 -16.14 5.44 -6.49
CA ASN A 17 -17.01 4.97 -7.58
C ASN A 17 -16.51 5.41 -8.96
N LYS A 18 -16.03 6.65 -9.06
CA LYS A 18 -15.49 7.18 -10.32
C LYS A 18 -14.22 6.43 -10.73
N ASN A 19 -13.30 6.21 -9.79
CA ASN A 19 -12.07 5.45 -10.02
C ASN A 19 -12.37 4.01 -10.44
N TRP A 20 -13.36 3.37 -9.83
CA TRP A 20 -13.85 2.05 -10.23
C TRP A 20 -14.29 2.01 -11.70
N HIS A 21 -15.08 3.00 -12.15
CA HIS A 21 -15.49 3.08 -13.55
C HIS A 21 -14.31 3.31 -14.51
N ILE A 22 -13.33 4.14 -14.12
CA ILE A 22 -12.13 4.40 -14.93
C ILE A 22 -11.31 3.11 -15.13
N LEU A 23 -11.19 2.30 -14.09
CA LEU A 23 -10.42 1.06 -14.10
C LEU A 23 -11.17 -0.13 -14.70
N SER A 24 -12.42 0.03 -15.15
CA SER A 24 -13.29 -1.09 -15.59
C SER A 24 -12.75 -1.92 -16.76
N ASN A 25 -11.89 -1.33 -17.60
CA ASN A 25 -11.28 -2.00 -18.75
C ASN A 25 -9.77 -2.30 -18.55
N VAL A 26 -9.24 -2.06 -17.35
CA VAL A 26 -7.84 -2.32 -17.03
C VAL A 26 -7.71 -3.72 -16.45
N SER A 27 -6.67 -4.45 -16.83
CA SER A 27 -6.36 -5.74 -16.21
C SER A 27 -6.17 -5.53 -14.70
N PRO A 28 -6.84 -6.32 -13.84
CA PRO A 28 -6.63 -6.25 -12.40
C PRO A 28 -5.32 -6.92 -11.97
N ILE A 29 -4.60 -7.56 -12.89
CA ILE A 29 -3.38 -8.31 -12.60
C ILE A 29 -2.15 -7.45 -12.82
N ILE A 30 -1.32 -7.32 -11.79
CA ILE A 30 -0.01 -6.66 -11.81
C ILE A 30 1.06 -7.74 -12.00
N GLN A 31 1.86 -7.62 -13.07
CA GLN A 31 2.90 -8.61 -13.42
C GLN A 31 4.29 -8.21 -12.93
N ASP A 32 4.50 -6.94 -12.58
CA ASP A 32 5.79 -6.44 -12.11
C ASP A 32 6.10 -7.00 -10.71
N GLU A 33 7.40 -7.16 -10.43
CA GLU A 33 7.89 -7.49 -9.08
C GLU A 33 7.37 -6.43 -8.09
N THR A 34 6.75 -6.90 -7.01
CA THR A 34 6.03 -6.01 -6.09
C THR A 34 6.32 -6.37 -4.64
N LEU A 35 6.75 -5.39 -3.86
CA LEU A 35 6.86 -5.52 -2.41
C LEU A 35 5.62 -4.96 -1.71
N MET A 36 4.97 -5.77 -0.89
CA MET A 36 3.89 -5.35 0.01
C MET A 36 4.34 -5.47 1.47
N ILE A 37 4.21 -4.37 2.22
CA ILE A 37 4.60 -4.31 3.64
C ILE A 37 3.36 -4.02 4.48
N TYR A 38 3.03 -4.93 5.39
CA TYR A 38 1.91 -4.80 6.32
C TYR A 38 2.37 -4.41 7.73
N GLY A 39 1.52 -3.67 8.45
CA GLY A 39 1.58 -3.54 9.90
C GLY A 39 0.69 -4.60 10.52
N LYS A 40 1.24 -5.45 11.39
CA LYS A 40 0.50 -6.55 12.03
C LYS A 40 -0.69 -6.07 12.87
N ASN A 41 -0.58 -4.86 13.42
CA ASN A 41 -1.59 -4.24 14.28
C ASN A 41 -2.40 -3.16 13.53
N ASP A 42 -2.30 -3.08 12.19
CA ASP A 42 -3.14 -2.18 11.39
C ASP A 42 -4.61 -2.60 11.49
N ALA A 43 -5.52 -1.62 11.53
CA ALA A 43 -6.95 -1.84 11.53
C ALA A 43 -7.45 -2.44 10.20
N ILE A 44 -6.70 -2.25 9.12
CA ILE A 44 -7.00 -2.82 7.80
C ILE A 44 -6.22 -4.15 7.67
N PRO A 45 -6.92 -5.30 7.60
CA PRO A 45 -6.24 -6.60 7.52
C PRO A 45 -5.61 -6.83 6.13
N PRO A 46 -4.59 -7.70 6.04
CA PRO A 46 -4.06 -8.18 4.77
C PRO A 46 -5.15 -8.80 3.89
N LEU A 47 -5.03 -8.62 2.58
CA LEU A 47 -5.92 -9.28 1.61
C LEU A 47 -5.43 -10.73 1.40
N PRO A 48 -6.19 -11.77 1.82
CA PRO A 48 -5.68 -13.14 1.84
C PRO A 48 -5.31 -13.70 0.46
N ASN A 49 -5.94 -13.18 -0.60
CA ASN A 49 -5.76 -13.62 -1.97
C ASN A 49 -5.01 -12.60 -2.83
N ILE A 50 -4.17 -11.76 -2.24
CA ILE A 50 -3.41 -10.74 -2.98
C ILE A 50 -2.55 -11.33 -4.10
N ALA A 51 -2.01 -12.54 -3.90
CA ALA A 51 -1.21 -13.25 -4.90
C ALA A 51 -2.00 -13.66 -6.16
N ASP A 52 -3.34 -13.74 -6.09
CA ASP A 52 -4.17 -13.97 -7.28
C ASP A 52 -4.14 -12.76 -8.24
N PHE A 53 -3.86 -11.56 -7.71
CA PHE A 53 -3.81 -10.31 -8.47
C PHE A 53 -2.39 -9.82 -8.73
N VAL A 54 -1.43 -10.21 -7.89
CA VAL A 54 -0.01 -9.83 -8.00
C VAL A 54 0.83 -11.10 -7.88
N PRO A 55 1.05 -11.86 -8.97
CA PRO A 55 1.70 -13.16 -8.88
C PRO A 55 3.15 -13.10 -8.38
N ASN A 56 3.85 -12.00 -8.65
CA ASN A 56 5.25 -11.77 -8.27
C ASN A 56 5.34 -10.86 -7.04
N ILE A 57 4.57 -11.18 -6.00
CA ILE A 57 4.52 -10.40 -4.78
C ILE A 57 5.43 -10.97 -3.69
N GLU A 58 6.27 -10.11 -3.12
CA GLU A 58 6.94 -10.35 -1.85
C GLU A 58 6.14 -9.67 -0.73
N VAL A 59 5.86 -10.40 0.35
CA VAL A 59 5.09 -9.87 1.49
C VAL A 59 5.97 -9.84 2.73
N GLN A 60 6.12 -8.66 3.32
CA GLN A 60 6.78 -8.44 4.60
C GLN A 60 5.77 -7.90 5.62
N THR A 61 5.99 -8.17 6.91
CA THR A 61 5.12 -7.68 7.97
C THR A 61 5.96 -7.20 9.15
N LEU A 62 5.64 -6.00 9.64
CA LEU A 62 6.27 -5.37 10.81
C LEU A 62 5.30 -5.38 12.00
N GLU A 63 5.82 -5.31 13.23
CA GLU A 63 5.02 -5.29 14.47
C GLU A 63 4.43 -3.89 14.75
N THR A 64 3.96 -3.21 13.69
CA THR A 64 3.44 -1.85 13.70
C THR A 64 1.93 -1.79 13.49
N GLY A 65 1.33 -0.65 13.80
CA GLY A 65 0.00 -0.25 13.39
C GLY A 65 -0.04 0.34 11.98
N HIS A 66 -0.86 1.38 11.81
CA HIS A 66 -1.10 2.00 10.50
C HIS A 66 0.05 2.90 10.02
N TRP A 67 0.81 3.49 10.93
CA TRP A 67 1.81 4.50 10.61
C TRP A 67 3.20 3.87 10.53
N ILE A 68 3.34 2.81 9.72
CA ILE A 68 4.53 1.95 9.66
C ILE A 68 5.84 2.76 9.58
N GLN A 69 5.88 3.79 8.72
CA GLN A 69 7.05 4.63 8.52
C GLN A 69 7.41 5.52 9.73
N GLU A 70 6.46 5.80 10.62
CA GLU A 70 6.69 6.56 11.85
C GLU A 70 6.95 5.62 13.03
N GLU A 71 6.33 4.44 13.05
CA GLU A 71 6.43 3.48 14.14
C GLU A 71 7.73 2.67 14.10
N GLU A 72 8.18 2.21 12.92
CA GLU A 72 9.45 1.50 12.75
C GLU A 72 10.23 1.95 11.49
N PRO A 73 10.71 3.21 11.46
CA PRO A 73 11.39 3.77 10.29
C PRO A 73 12.65 3.01 9.86
N GLU A 74 13.50 2.59 10.80
CA GLU A 74 14.76 1.89 10.45
C GLU A 74 14.50 0.50 9.88
N ALA A 75 13.51 -0.22 10.41
CA ALA A 75 13.13 -1.54 9.91
C ALA A 75 12.53 -1.44 8.51
N LEU A 76 11.58 -0.51 8.32
CA LEU A 76 10.98 -0.24 7.01
C LEU A 76 12.04 0.14 5.97
N ASN A 77 12.92 1.08 6.29
CA ASN A 77 13.97 1.53 5.37
C ASN A 77 14.91 0.39 4.97
N ARG A 78 15.27 -0.49 5.92
CA ARG A 78 16.12 -1.65 5.64
C ARG A 78 15.44 -2.60 4.64
N ILE A 79 14.18 -2.95 4.89
CA ILE A 79 13.39 -3.84 4.02
C ILE A 79 13.35 -3.28 2.59
N ILE A 80 12.96 -2.00 2.44
CA ILE A 80 12.87 -1.36 1.12
C ILE A 80 14.24 -1.34 0.41
N LEU A 81 15.32 -0.97 1.12
CA LEU A 81 16.65 -0.90 0.53
C LEU A 81 17.25 -2.26 0.19
N GLU A 82 16.91 -3.31 0.92
CA GLU A 82 17.32 -4.68 0.60
C GLU A 82 16.57 -5.20 -0.62
N TRP A 83 15.25 -4.98 -0.68
CA TRP A 83 14.43 -5.35 -1.83
C TRP A 83 14.90 -4.66 -3.12
N LEU A 84 15.11 -3.34 -3.09
CA LEU A 84 15.60 -2.56 -4.24
C LEU A 84 17.00 -2.95 -4.74
N LYS A 85 17.81 -3.65 -3.94
CA LYS A 85 19.14 -4.14 -4.35
C LYS A 85 19.10 -5.51 -5.01
N ASN A 86 18.01 -6.25 -4.80
CA ASN A 86 17.84 -7.60 -5.33
C ASN A 86 17.14 -7.60 -6.70
N GLU A 87 16.70 -6.44 -7.19
CA GLU A 87 16.35 -6.18 -8.60
C GLU A 87 17.58 -5.79 -9.44
#